data_AF-A0A2V9TLY6-F1
#
_entry.id   AF-A0A2V9TLY6-F1
#
_cell.length_a   1.000
_cell.length_b   1.000
_cell.length_c   1.000
_cell.angle_alpha   90.00
_cell.angle_beta   90.00
_cell.angle_gamma   90.00
#
_symmetry.space_group_name_H-M   'P 1'
#
loop_
_entity.id
_entity.type
_entity.pdbx_description
1 polymer ?
#
loop_
_entity_poly.entity_id
_entity_poly.type
_entity_poly.pdbx_seq_one_letter_code
_entity_poly.pdbx_strand_id
1 'polypeptide(L)' 'MLTGKSRFDRRLSSILAHATNVFYEKGYEGASMRDLSRASGMSLAGM' A
#
# COMPACT_ATOMS: atom_id res chain seq x y z
N MET A 1 -14.42 -5.28 22.57
CA MET A 1 -14.57 -6.16 21.39
C MET A 1 -13.43 -5.88 20.42
N LEU A 2 -12.37 -6.69 20.44
CA LEU A 2 -11.29 -6.58 19.45
C LEU A 2 -11.66 -7.50 18.28
N THR A 3 -12.35 -6.95 17.28
CA THR A 3 -12.46 -7.62 15.99
C THR A 3 -11.06 -7.72 15.43
N GLY A 4 -10.48 -8.92 15.46
CA GLY A 4 -9.16 -9.18 14.91
C GLY A 4 -9.24 -8.97 13.40
N LYS A 5 -8.88 -7.77 12.94
CA LYS A 5 -8.72 -7.43 11.51
C LYS A 5 -8.08 -8.62 10.82
N SER A 6 -8.77 -9.15 9.81
CA SER A 6 -8.32 -10.34 9.08
C SER A 6 -6.90 -10.11 8.55
N ARG A 7 -6.18 -11.20 8.22
CA ARG A 7 -4.87 -11.05 7.55
C ARG A 7 -4.97 -10.13 6.31
N PHE A 8 -6.10 -10.21 5.61
CA PHE A 8 -6.43 -9.33 4.50
C PHE A 8 -6.50 -7.85 4.95
N ASP A 9 -7.26 -7.52 5.99
CA ASP A 9 -7.42 -6.13 6.45
C ASP A 9 -6.10 -5.51 6.91
N ARG A 10 -5.23 -6.30 7.56
CA ARG A 10 -3.90 -5.84 7.96
C ARG A 10 -3.02 -5.55 6.74
N ARG A 11 -3.04 -6.45 5.75
CA ARG A 11 -2.30 -6.26 4.49
C ARG A 11 -2.81 -5.05 3.72
N LEU A 12 -4.13 -4.90 3.57
CA LEU A 12 -4.75 -3.76 2.92
C LEU A 12 -4.41 -2.45 3.63
N SER A 13 -4.50 -2.41 4.96
CA SER A 13 -4.13 -1.22 5.75
C SER A 13 -2.66 -0.82 5.52
N SER A 14 -1.76 -1.81 5.43
CA SER A 14 -0.34 -1.56 5.14
C SER A 14 -0.14 -0.95 3.74
N ILE A 15 -0.79 -1.50 2.71
CA ILE A 15 -0.68 -0.98 1.33
C ILE A 15 -1.17 0.46 1.26
N LEU A 16 -2.32 0.76 1.88
CA LEU A 16 -2.89 2.11 1.88
C LEU A 16 -1.96 3.11 2.56
N ALA A 17 -1.31 2.75 3.67
CA ALA A 17 -0.34 3.62 4.33
C ALA A 17 0.86 3.96 3.42
N HIS A 18 1.41 2.96 2.70
CA HIS A 18 2.49 3.21 1.73
C HIS A 18 2.01 4.05 0.54
N ALA A 19 0.79 3.78 0.04
CA ALA A 19 0.23 4.54 -1.07
C ALA A 19 0.03 6.01 -0.74
N THR A 20 -0.45 6.32 0.48
CA THR A 20 -0.57 7.71 0.94
C THR A 20 0.76 8.44 0.87
N ASN A 21 1.86 7.83 1.34
CA ASN A 21 3.18 8.46 1.29
C ASN A 21 3.66 8.66 -0.16
N VAL A 22 3.50 7.64 -1.01
CA VAL A 22 3.90 7.72 -2.43
C VAL A 22 3.14 8.82 -3.16
N PHE A 23 1.83 8.92 -2.95
CA PHE A 23 1.02 9.97 -3.55
C PHE A 23 1.34 11.35 -2.98
N TYR A 24 1.65 11.46 -1.69
CA TYR A 24 2.06 12.71 -1.07
C TYR A 24 3.37 13.23 -1.67
N GLU A 25 4.36 12.36 -1.87
CA GLU A 25 5.68 12.73 -2.38
C GLU A 25 5.69 12.98 -3.89
N LYS A 26 4.96 12.19 -4.66
CA LYS A 26 5.05 12.17 -6.14
C LYS A 26 3.85 12.80 -6.85
N GLY A 27 2.76 13.06 -6.12
CA GLY A 27 1.46 13.34 -6.70
C GLY A 27 0.81 12.09 -7.32
N TYR A 28 -0.45 12.22 -7.72
CA TYR A 28 -1.21 11.11 -8.29
C TYR A 28 -0.65 10.63 -9.63
N GLU A 29 -0.43 11.55 -10.58
CA GLU A 29 0.11 11.24 -11.91
C GLU A 29 1.56 10.72 -11.89
N GLY A 30 2.35 11.15 -10.89
CA GLY A 30 3.75 10.75 -10.74
C GLY A 30 3.94 9.42 -10.00
N ALA A 31 2.88 8.87 -9.42
CA ALA A 31 2.91 7.61 -8.69
C ALA A 31 2.56 6.42 -9.60
N SER A 32 3.23 5.28 -9.37
CA SER A 32 2.95 4.04 -10.11
C SER A 32 2.79 2.83 -9.20
N MET A 33 2.16 1.76 -9.71
CA MET A 33 2.09 0.48 -9.00
C MET A 33 3.48 -0.10 -8.66
N ARG A 34 4.51 0.23 -9.45
CA ARG A 34 5.90 -0.16 -9.16
C ARG A 34 6.48 0.60 -7.97
N ASP A 35 6.06 1.83 -7.74
CA ASP A 35 6.42 2.58 -6.53
C ASP A 35 5.77 1.96 -5.30
N LEU A 36 4.48 1.59 -5.39
CA LEU A 36 3.76 0.92 -4.30
C LEU A 36 4.37 -0.45 -3.96
N SER A 37 4.71 -1.24 -4.99
CA SER A 37 5.43 -2.51 -4.85
C SER A 37 6.75 -2.32 -4.11
N ARG A 38 7.56 -1.33 -4.50
CA ARG A 38 8.83 -1.03 -3.81
C ARG A 38 8.63 -0.56 -2.38
N ALA A 39 7.70 0.37 -2.15
CA ALA A 39 7.46 0.97 -0.83
C ALA A 39 6.92 -0.04 0.20
N SER A 40 6.09 -0.99 -0.25
CA SER A 40 5.47 -2.01 0.61
C SER A 40 6.26 -3.32 0.71
N GLY A 41 7.27 -3.54 -0.15
CA GLY A 41 7.97 -4.82 -0.29
C GLY A 41 7.14 -5.94 -0.94
N MET A 42 5.95 -5.64 -1.46
CA MET A 42 5.12 -6.62 -2.17
C MET A 42 5.52 -6.75 -3.64
N SER A 43 5.32 -7.93 -4.23
CA SER A 43 5.50 -8.09 -5.67
C SER A 43 4.49 -7.25 -6.46
N LEU A 44 4.88 -6.82 -7.66
CA LEU A 44 3.98 -6.07 -8.54
C LEU A 44 2.72 -6.86 -8.93
N ALA A 45 2.81 -8.19 -9.04
CA ALA A 45 1.65 -9.04 -9.31
C ALA A 45 0.73 -9.22 -8.08
N GLY A 46 1.22 -8.92 -6.89
CA GLY A 46 0.46 -8.96 -5.65
C GLY A 46 -0.14 -7.62 -5.24
N MET A 47 0.12 -6.56 -6.02
CA MET A 47 -0.47 -5.22 -5.97
C MET A 47 -1.68 -5.15 -6.87
#